data_AF-A0A2E2D6R2-F1
#
_entry.id   AF-A0A2E2D6R2-F1
#
_cell.length_a   1.000
_cell.length_b   1.000
_cell.length_c   1.000
_cell.angle_alpha   90.00
_cell.angle_beta   90.00
_cell.angle_gamma   90.00
#
_symmetry.space_group_name_H-M   'P 1'
#
loop_
_entity.id
_entity.type
_entity.pdbx_description
1 polymer ?
#
loop_
_entity_poly.entity_id
_entity_poly.type
_entity_poly.pdbx_seq_one_letter_code
_entity_poly.pdbx_strand_id
1 'polypeptide(L)'
;MTTKQKYIELIRKSPITETASFQLNNLDMAKLVKTKRGLEVENEHGTQYALEQLELNEVLLFCYDLNIEPRMDYLIMSDDNQWLGTGKFATQAEIDTHIEDILGDYDEDRLELVVFTAEEMKSFNI
;
A
#
# COMPACT_ATOMS: atom_id res chain seq x y z
N MET A 1 11.79 6.51 -5.30
CA MET A 1 11.01 5.28 -5.45
C MET A 1 9.54 5.62 -5.36
N THR A 2 8.73 5.30 -6.37
CA THR A 2 7.30 5.65 -6.43
C THR A 2 6.45 4.64 -5.64
N THR A 3 5.21 5.00 -5.29
CA THR A 3 4.24 4.09 -4.65
C THR A 3 4.08 2.79 -5.44
N LYS A 4 4.00 2.88 -6.78
CA LYS A 4 3.95 1.70 -7.67
C LYS A 4 5.14 0.77 -7.46
N GLN A 5 6.36 1.33 -7.42
CA GLN A 5 7.58 0.53 -7.22
C GLN A 5 7.60 -0.17 -5.85
N LYS A 6 7.06 0.48 -4.80
CA LYS A 6 6.98 -0.14 -3.46
C LYS A 6 6.04 -1.34 -3.44
N TYR A 7 4.87 -1.22 -4.07
CA TYR A 7 3.95 -2.35 -4.19
C TYR A 7 4.51 -3.49 -5.05
N ILE A 8 5.19 -3.19 -6.17
CA ILE A 8 5.86 -4.22 -6.98
C ILE A 8 6.88 -5.01 -6.14
N GLU A 9 7.66 -4.33 -5.30
CA GLU A 9 8.61 -4.99 -4.40
C GLU A 9 7.93 -5.85 -3.32
N LEU A 10 6.76 -5.44 -2.81
CA LEU A 10 5.97 -6.27 -1.90
C LEU A 10 5.45 -7.53 -2.60
N ILE A 11 4.89 -7.38 -3.81
CA ILE A 11 4.39 -8.50 -4.63
C ILE A 11 5.54 -9.51 -4.88
N ARG A 12 6.73 -9.03 -5.25
CA ARG A 12 7.91 -9.89 -5.49
C ARG A 12 8.37 -10.68 -4.27
N LYS A 13 8.15 -10.15 -3.07
CA LYS A 13 8.52 -10.78 -1.80
C LYS A 13 7.40 -11.65 -1.23
N SER A 14 6.18 -11.53 -1.77
CA SER A 14 5.02 -12.26 -1.28
C SER A 14 5.07 -13.72 -1.74
N PRO A 15 4.70 -14.68 -0.87
CA PRO A 15 4.60 -16.08 -1.26
C PRO A 15 3.44 -16.24 -2.25
N ILE A 16 3.75 -16.69 -3.46
CA ILE A 16 2.75 -16.95 -4.50
C ILE A 16 2.34 -18.40 -4.36
N THR A 17 1.35 -18.65 -3.51
CA THR A 17 0.88 -20.00 -3.21
C THR A 17 -0.10 -20.52 -4.27
N GLU A 18 -0.84 -19.64 -4.94
CA GLU A 18 -1.74 -19.97 -6.05
C GLU A 18 -1.66 -18.88 -7.13
N THR A 19 -1.91 -19.24 -8.40
CA THR A 19 -1.86 -18.33 -9.55
C THR A 19 -2.98 -17.30 -9.45
N ALA A 20 -2.75 -16.24 -8.68
CA ALA A 20 -3.57 -15.04 -8.60
C ALA A 20 -3.92 -14.59 -10.03
N SER A 21 -5.21 -14.69 -10.40
CA SER A 21 -5.72 -14.44 -11.75
C SER A 21 -6.79 -13.36 -11.72
N PHE A 22 -6.69 -12.35 -12.58
CA PHE A 22 -7.50 -11.15 -12.56
C PHE A 22 -7.92 -10.71 -13.93
N GLN A 23 -9.07 -10.05 -14.01
CA GLN A 23 -9.39 -9.24 -15.17
C GLN A 23 -8.74 -7.86 -15.01
N LEU A 24 -7.82 -7.50 -15.90
CA LEU A 24 -7.22 -6.17 -15.92
C LEU A 24 -7.98 -5.28 -16.91
N ASN A 25 -8.00 -3.96 -16.69
CA ASN A 25 -8.81 -3.04 -17.50
C ASN A 25 -8.38 -2.98 -18.98
N ASN A 26 -7.12 -3.35 -19.28
CA ASN A 26 -6.54 -3.34 -20.63
C ASN A 26 -5.93 -4.68 -21.06
N LEU A 27 -5.99 -5.71 -20.21
CA LEU A 27 -5.49 -7.05 -20.49
C LEU A 27 -6.62 -8.02 -20.12
N ASP A 28 -7.09 -8.77 -21.10
CA ASP A 28 -7.89 -9.97 -20.82
C ASP A 28 -7.21 -10.84 -19.74
N MET A 29 -7.96 -11.68 -19.02
CA MET A 29 -7.56 -12.38 -17.78
C MET A 29 -6.04 -12.60 -17.61
N ALA A 30 -5.45 -12.03 -16.57
CA ALA A 30 -4.01 -12.00 -16.34
C ALA A 30 -3.64 -12.62 -14.99
N LYS A 31 -2.55 -13.37 -14.96
CA LYS A 31 -2.07 -14.08 -13.77
C LYS A 31 -0.61 -13.79 -13.47
N LEU A 32 -0.23 -13.87 -12.20
CA LEU A 32 1.17 -13.82 -11.79
C LEU A 32 1.87 -15.14 -12.15
N VAL A 33 2.98 -15.06 -12.88
CA VAL A 33 3.79 -16.21 -13.28
C VAL A 33 5.25 -16.01 -12.92
N LYS A 34 5.89 -17.05 -12.39
CA LYS A 34 7.32 -17.05 -12.11
C LYS A 34 8.09 -17.51 -13.35
N THR A 35 8.82 -16.61 -13.98
CA THR A 35 9.65 -16.87 -15.16
C THR A 35 11.13 -16.83 -14.80
N LYS A 36 12.00 -17.08 -15.79
CA LYS A 36 13.47 -17.00 -15.61
C LYS A 36 13.95 -15.58 -15.29
N ARG A 37 13.15 -14.56 -15.61
CA ARG A 37 13.46 -13.14 -15.37
C ARG A 37 12.94 -12.65 -14.01
N GLY A 38 12.21 -13.49 -13.29
CA GLY A 38 11.57 -13.15 -12.03
C GLY A 38 10.05 -13.30 -12.12
N LEU A 39 9.35 -12.45 -11.38
CA LEU A 39 7.89 -12.46 -11.36
C LEU A 39 7.32 -11.54 -12.44
N GLU A 40 6.45 -12.09 -13.28
CA GLU A 40 5.84 -11.42 -14.43
C GLU A 40 4.33 -11.65 -14.44
N VAL A 41 3.63 -10.95 -15.33
CA VAL A 41 2.19 -11.11 -15.56
C VAL A 41 1.96 -11.72 -16.93
N GLU A 42 1.19 -12.81 -16.98
CA GLU A 42 0.81 -13.48 -18.21
C GLU A 42 -0.69 -13.29 -18.44
N ASN A 43 -1.08 -12.73 -19.58
CA ASN A 43 -2.50 -12.63 -19.97
C ASN A 43 -3.04 -13.95 -20.55
N GLU A 44 -4.34 -14.01 -20.83
CA GLU A 44 -5.01 -15.23 -21.33
C GLU A 44 -4.49 -15.69 -22.70
N HIS A 45 -3.90 -14.78 -23.47
CA HIS A 45 -3.27 -15.07 -24.77
C HIS A 45 -1.83 -15.58 -24.64
N GLY A 46 -1.32 -15.76 -23.41
CA GLY A 46 0.05 -16.22 -23.12
C GLY A 46 1.13 -15.15 -23.31
N THR A 47 0.74 -13.88 -23.45
CA THR A 47 1.69 -12.77 -23.55
C THR A 47 2.16 -12.35 -22.16
N GLN A 48 3.48 -12.22 -22.01
CA GLN A 48 4.12 -11.91 -20.73
C GLN A 48 4.57 -10.46 -20.66
N TYR A 49 4.21 -9.79 -19.56
CA TYR A 49 4.49 -8.40 -19.26
C TYR A 49 5.26 -8.30 -17.94
N ALA A 50 6.16 -7.32 -17.85
CA ALA A 50 6.78 -6.98 -16.58
C ALA A 50 5.78 -6.23 -15.69
N LEU A 51 5.84 -6.42 -14.37
CA LEU A 51 4.98 -5.70 -13.41
C LEU A 51 5.10 -4.17 -13.55
N GLU A 52 6.26 -3.66 -13.96
CA GLU A 52 6.49 -2.24 -14.20
C GLU A 52 5.67 -1.66 -15.35
N GLN A 53 5.24 -2.49 -16.29
CA GLN A 53 4.43 -2.10 -17.45
C GLN A 53 2.96 -1.88 -17.08
N LEU A 54 2.52 -2.38 -15.92
CA LEU A 54 1.18 -2.17 -15.41
C LEU A 54 0.98 -0.77 -14.85
N GLU A 55 -0.26 -0.30 -14.88
CA GLU A 55 -0.68 0.89 -14.17
C GLU A 55 -0.76 0.66 -12.65
N LEU A 56 -0.78 1.73 -11.85
CA LEU A 56 -0.78 1.60 -10.38
C LEU A 56 -2.03 0.86 -9.87
N ASN A 57 -3.21 1.18 -10.39
CA ASN A 57 -4.47 0.49 -10.08
C ASN A 57 -4.39 -1.01 -10.36
N GLU A 58 -3.78 -1.43 -11.47
CA GLU A 58 -3.59 -2.84 -11.81
C GLU A 58 -2.66 -3.54 -10.82
N VAL A 59 -1.56 -2.88 -10.42
CA VAL A 59 -0.66 -3.38 -9.37
C VAL A 59 -1.39 -3.52 -8.03
N LEU A 60 -2.30 -2.59 -7.69
CA LEU A 60 -3.10 -2.65 -6.47
C LEU A 60 -4.10 -3.82 -6.48
N LEU A 61 -4.65 -4.18 -7.64
CA LEU A 61 -5.49 -5.40 -7.77
C LEU A 61 -4.69 -6.65 -7.40
N PHE A 62 -3.45 -6.77 -7.88
CA PHE A 62 -2.55 -7.86 -7.49
C PHE A 62 -2.26 -7.88 -5.98
N CYS A 63 -2.08 -6.70 -5.37
CA CYS A 63 -1.88 -6.61 -3.93
C CYS A 63 -3.08 -7.15 -3.14
N TYR A 64 -4.29 -6.82 -3.57
CA TYR A 64 -5.52 -7.26 -2.91
C TYR A 64 -5.64 -8.80 -2.82
N ASP A 65 -5.44 -9.52 -3.92
CA ASP A 65 -5.56 -11.00 -3.92
C ASP A 65 -4.40 -11.70 -3.20
N LEU A 66 -3.21 -11.10 -3.25
CA LEU A 66 -2.07 -11.56 -2.45
C LEU A 66 -2.24 -11.25 -0.96
N ASN A 67 -3.39 -10.71 -0.54
CA ASN A 67 -3.68 -10.26 0.82
C ASN A 67 -2.60 -9.30 1.36
N ILE A 68 -2.04 -8.47 0.47
CA ILE A 68 -1.12 -7.41 0.85
C ILE A 68 -1.98 -6.23 1.31
N GLU A 69 -1.85 -5.91 2.60
CA GLU A 69 -2.61 -4.82 3.21
C GLU A 69 -2.38 -3.47 2.51
N PRO A 70 -3.43 -2.63 2.40
CA PRO A 70 -3.28 -1.26 1.94
C PRO A 70 -2.28 -0.48 2.78
N ARG A 71 -1.48 0.35 2.11
CA ARG A 71 -0.45 1.19 2.75
C ARG A 71 -0.60 2.65 2.37
N MET A 72 -0.45 3.52 3.36
CA MET A 72 -0.63 4.97 3.20
C MET A 72 0.45 5.77 3.91
N ASP A 73 0.61 7.01 3.45
CA ASP A 73 1.39 8.02 4.17
C ASP A 73 0.43 8.74 5.13
N TYR A 74 0.90 9.06 6.33
CA TYR A 74 0.07 9.62 7.39
C TYR A 74 0.81 10.68 8.22
N LEU A 75 0.02 11.54 8.86
CA LEU A 75 0.45 12.57 9.81
C LEU A 75 -0.45 12.47 11.06
N ILE A 76 0.16 12.47 12.24
CA ILE A 76 -0.52 12.49 13.54
C ILE A 76 -0.31 13.87 14.14
N MET A 77 -1.40 14.53 14.48
CA MET A 77 -1.42 15.83 15.14
C MET A 77 -2.29 15.75 16.40
N SER A 78 -1.98 16.58 17.39
CA SER A 78 -2.91 16.87 18.48
C SER A 78 -4.02 17.82 18.02
N ASP A 79 -5.06 17.90 18.82
CA ASP A 79 -6.17 18.87 18.74
C ASP A 79 -5.73 20.34 18.72
N ASP A 80 -4.61 20.69 19.35
CA ASP A 80 -4.00 22.03 19.30
C ASP A 80 -3.17 22.29 18.03
N ASN A 81 -3.19 21.36 17.07
CA ASN A 81 -2.43 21.36 15.82
C ASN A 81 -0.91 21.22 15.99
N GLN A 82 -0.44 20.69 17.11
CA GLN A 82 0.96 20.30 17.22
C GLN A 82 1.23 19.02 16.42
N TRP A 83 2.32 19.01 15.66
CA TRP A 83 2.81 17.79 15.00
C TRP A 83 3.32 16.81 16.06
N LEU A 84 2.78 15.59 16.08
CA LEU A 84 3.22 14.54 16.99
C LEU A 84 3.98 13.40 16.29
N GLY A 85 3.57 13.02 15.08
CA GLY A 85 4.23 11.94 14.35
C GLY A 85 3.91 11.93 12.87
N THR A 86 4.73 11.25 12.07
CA THR A 86 4.43 10.97 10.66
C THR A 86 5.03 9.62 10.28
N GLY A 87 4.43 8.96 9.30
CA GLY A 87 5.02 7.79 8.67
C GLY A 87 4.65 7.71 7.20
N LYS A 88 5.35 6.81 6.49
CA LYS A 88 5.17 6.62 5.05
C LYS A 88 4.98 5.16 4.73
N PHE A 89 4.05 4.88 3.83
CA PHE A 89 3.78 3.54 3.32
C PHE A 89 3.54 2.50 4.43
N ALA A 90 2.77 2.90 5.44
CA ALA A 90 2.42 2.09 6.60
C ALA A 90 1.03 1.47 6.43
N THR A 91 0.86 0.27 6.98
CA THR A 91 -0.43 -0.38 7.19
C THR A 91 -1.21 0.31 8.30
N GLN A 92 -2.51 0.05 8.39
CA GLN A 92 -3.33 0.60 9.47
C GLN A 92 -2.83 0.15 10.85
N ALA A 93 -2.46 -1.13 11.00
CA ALA A 93 -1.94 -1.65 12.27
C ALA A 93 -0.62 -0.98 12.69
N GLU A 94 0.28 -0.67 11.74
CA GLU A 94 1.51 0.09 12.01
C GLU A 94 1.20 1.54 12.44
N ILE A 95 0.13 2.14 11.91
CA ILE A 95 -0.33 3.48 12.31
C ILE A 95 -0.90 3.43 13.73
N ASP A 96 -1.76 2.46 14.01
CA ASP A 96 -2.40 2.29 15.32
C ASP A 96 -1.35 2.06 16.42
N THR A 97 -0.32 1.24 16.13
CA THR A 97 0.81 1.02 17.07
C THR A 97 1.56 2.33 17.35
N HIS A 98 1.80 3.15 16.33
CA HIS A 98 2.48 4.45 16.53
C HIS A 98 1.61 5.43 17.34
N ILE A 99 0.29 5.36 17.20
CA ILE A 99 -0.64 6.14 18.01
C ILE A 99 -0.57 5.69 19.47
N GLU A 100 -0.59 4.38 19.73
CA GLU A 100 -0.46 3.82 21.08
C GLU A 100 0.87 4.22 21.74
N ASP A 101 1.99 4.19 21.00
CA ASP A 101 3.30 4.63 21.49
C ASP A 101 3.27 6.12 21.88
N ILE A 102 2.65 6.98 21.07
CA ILE A 102 2.50 8.41 21.39
C ILE A 102 1.62 8.58 22.62
N LEU A 103 0.50 7.87 22.72
CA LEU A 103 -0.40 7.99 23.87
C LEU A 103 0.24 7.47 25.16
N GLY A 104 1.04 6.41 25.11
CA GLY A 104 1.74 5.86 26.28
C GLY A 104 2.81 6.78 26.86
N ASP A 105 3.37 7.68 26.05
CA ASP A 105 4.33 8.70 26.48
C ASP A 105 3.66 9.96 27.09
N TYR A 106 2.34 10.10 26.94
CA TYR A 106 1.54 11.24 27.41
C TYR A 106 0.51 10.76 28.45
N ASP A 107 0.03 11.64 29.33
CA ASP A 107 -1.07 11.27 30.23
C ASP A 107 -2.33 11.01 29.37
N GLU A 108 -2.76 9.74 29.27
CA GLU A 108 -3.84 9.24 28.38
C GLU A 108 -5.14 10.06 28.46
N ASP A 109 -5.39 10.75 29.58
CA ASP A 109 -6.63 11.47 29.86
C ASP A 109 -6.79 12.82 29.15
N ARG A 110 -5.80 13.30 28.37
CA ARG A 110 -5.81 14.69 27.85
C ARG A 110 -5.46 14.91 26.38
N LEU A 111 -5.07 13.88 25.63
CA LEU A 111 -4.60 14.06 24.26
C LEU A 111 -5.65 13.56 23.25
N GLU A 112 -6.36 14.49 22.59
CA GLU A 112 -7.16 14.15 21.42
C GLU A 112 -6.25 14.15 20.17
N LEU A 113 -6.23 13.03 19.45
CA LEU A 113 -5.39 12.84 18.27
C LEU A 113 -6.21 12.89 16.98
N VAL A 114 -5.67 13.60 15.99
CA VAL A 114 -6.19 13.63 14.63
C VAL A 114 -5.17 13.02 13.70
N VAL A 115 -5.59 11.99 12.97
CA VAL A 115 -4.77 11.30 11.96
C VAL A 115 -5.23 11.75 10.59
N PHE A 116 -4.31 12.32 9.82
CA PHE A 116 -4.57 12.69 8.43
C PHE A 116 -3.84 11.72 7.51
N THR A 117 -4.57 11.10 6.59
CA THR A 117 -3.99 10.36 5.47
C THR A 117 -3.52 11.33 4.37
N ALA A 118 -2.62 10.89 3.50
CA ALA A 118 -2.16 11.70 2.37
C ALA A 118 -3.26 12.09 1.37
N GLU A 119 -4.38 11.38 1.31
CA GLU A 119 -5.53 11.79 0.49
C GLU A 119 -6.31 12.92 1.15
N GLU A 120 -6.48 12.87 2.46
CA GLU A 120 -7.13 13.92 3.24
C GLU A 120 -6.26 15.18 3.27
N MET A 121 -4.94 15.06 3.41
CA MET A 121 -4.00 16.21 3.37
C MET A 121 -4.09 17.01 2.06
N LYS A 122 -4.38 16.37 0.92
CA LYS A 122 -4.57 17.07 -0.37
C LYS A 122 -5.79 17.99 -0.38
N SER A 123 -6.81 17.69 0.42
CA SER A 123 -8.01 18.52 0.53
C SER A 123 -7.80 19.79 1.37
N PHE A 124 -6.70 19.87 2.13
CA PHE A 124 -6.36 21.02 2.98
C PHE A 124 -5.54 22.12 2.28
N ASN A 125 -5.15 21.95 1.02
CA ASN A 125 -4.44 22.98 0.24
C ASN A 125 -3.17 23.52 0.97
N ILE A 126 -2.44 22.63 1.64
CA ILE A 126 -1.11 22.86 2.21
C ILE A 126 -0.06 22.33 1.23
#